data_AF-A0A9P9WNY1-F1
#
_entry.id   AF-A0A9P9WNY1-F1
#
_cell.length_a   1.000
_cell.length_b   1.000
_cell.length_c   1.000
_cell.angle_alpha   90.00
_cell.angle_beta   90.00
_cell.angle_gamma   90.00
#
_symmetry.space_group_name_H-M   'P 1'
#
loop_
_entity.id
_entity.type
_entity.pdbx_description
1 polymer ?
#
loop_
_entity_poly.entity_id
_entity_poly.type
_entity_poly.pdbx_seq_one_letter_code
_entity_poly.pdbx_strand_id
1 'polypeptide(L)'
;MAEEKIGSKQCAASYVFEWTDLHLPRKKTDPLRFQYDVTGAKALERLQSLAKMKGMTDNPQKRPDFYQILVENHQHDSVLAELWTELQTVPDWVDWDQLERGQRFFYRYAAANIMGFALQGFVGENSAASGVVEVLVRTGGFSTRVLLHRLLETFQWLIQVTESLSAIKPGGSGHISTARIRLLHASVRQRIMKLVETRPQYYNVEEYGVPVNTLDSIHSIATFCCNHMWLQLPRMGIQPTDQEKRDYIALFRYLGYLLATPDGFFATVPQAKATMESMLVHELKVTKTSQVVCYNFINCLVDLPPSNVSREFIAAGSRILNGDQLCDELEMSRPGWVSYACFKGHCWLVSSLSAAQRLIPAFDAWIIDVSPTLRR
;
A
#
# COMPACT_ATOMS: atom_id res chain seq x y z
N MET A 1 -19.24 -20.68 -3.39
CA MET A 1 -18.35 -21.06 -2.28
C MET A 1 -19.11 -20.89 -0.98
N ALA A 2 -18.93 -21.76 0.02
CA ALA A 2 -19.58 -21.60 1.32
C ALA A 2 -18.98 -20.38 2.04
N GLU A 3 -19.82 -19.52 2.60
CA GLU A 3 -19.37 -18.36 3.38
C GLU A 3 -18.74 -18.82 4.71
N GLU A 4 -17.77 -18.05 5.19
CA GLU A 4 -17.15 -18.24 6.50
C GLU A 4 -18.18 -18.02 7.60
N LYS A 5 -18.31 -18.98 8.51
CA LYS A 5 -19.25 -18.89 9.63
C LYS A 5 -18.69 -17.99 10.72
N ILE A 6 -19.53 -17.16 11.34
CA ILE A 6 -19.14 -16.42 12.55
C ILE A 6 -18.69 -17.41 13.62
N GLY A 7 -17.57 -17.12 14.29
CA GLY A 7 -16.91 -18.00 15.25
C GLY A 7 -16.01 -19.07 14.63
N SER A 8 -15.93 -19.16 13.29
CA SER A 8 -15.02 -20.10 12.64
C SER A 8 -13.58 -19.61 12.68
N LYS A 9 -12.66 -20.54 12.90
CA LYS A 9 -11.23 -20.27 12.88
C LYS A 9 -10.74 -20.21 11.43
N GLN A 10 -10.14 -19.09 11.05
CA GLN A 10 -9.55 -18.86 9.74
C GLN A 10 -8.03 -18.88 9.82
N CYS A 11 -7.40 -19.21 8.70
CA CYS A 11 -5.95 -19.27 8.58
C CYS A 11 -5.52 -18.62 7.27
N ALA A 12 -4.68 -17.59 7.37
CA ALA A 12 -4.00 -16.96 6.24
C ALA A 12 -2.49 -17.16 6.43
N ALA A 13 -1.94 -18.14 5.72
CA ALA A 13 -0.59 -18.64 5.94
C ALA A 13 -0.32 -18.95 7.42
N SER A 14 0.58 -18.24 8.10
CA SER A 14 0.87 -18.44 9.52
C SER A 14 0.02 -17.57 10.48
N TYR A 15 -0.87 -16.73 9.96
CA TYR A 15 -1.75 -15.87 10.75
C TYR A 15 -3.11 -16.53 10.96
N VAL A 16 -3.57 -16.57 12.21
CA VAL A 16 -4.77 -17.31 12.64
C VAL A 16 -5.66 -16.38 13.43
N PHE A 17 -6.95 -16.38 13.10
CA PHE A 17 -7.94 -15.52 13.73
C PHE A 17 -9.34 -16.14 13.71
N GLU A 18 -10.27 -15.54 14.44
CA GLU A 18 -11.67 -15.93 14.48
C GLU A 18 -12.49 -14.99 13.59
N TRP A 19 -13.31 -15.57 12.70
CA TRP A 19 -14.20 -14.81 11.84
C TRP A 19 -15.36 -14.21 12.66
N THR A 20 -15.55 -12.90 12.57
CA THR A 20 -16.58 -12.15 13.31
C THR A 20 -17.64 -11.55 12.38
N ASP A 21 -18.65 -10.92 12.96
CA ASP A 21 -19.68 -10.15 12.27
C ASP A 21 -19.16 -8.89 11.56
N LEU A 22 -17.99 -8.38 11.96
CA LEU A 22 -17.31 -7.26 11.30
C LEU A 22 -16.59 -7.65 10.00
N HIS A 23 -16.33 -8.94 9.80
CA HIS A 23 -15.64 -9.43 8.62
C HIS A 23 -16.53 -9.36 7.38
N LEU A 24 -15.91 -9.22 6.22
CA LEU A 24 -16.56 -9.00 4.95
C LEU A 24 -16.67 -10.34 4.21
N PRO A 25 -17.85 -10.99 4.16
CA PRO A 25 -18.02 -12.19 3.35
C PRO A 25 -17.88 -11.86 1.86
N ARG A 26 -17.56 -12.86 1.03
CA ARG A 26 -17.38 -12.69 -0.43
C ARG A 26 -18.51 -11.95 -1.13
N LYS A 27 -19.77 -12.17 -0.72
CA LYS A 27 -20.92 -11.45 -1.27
C LYS A 27 -20.84 -9.92 -1.12
N LYS A 28 -20.07 -9.41 -0.14
CA LYS A 28 -19.82 -7.98 0.06
C LYS A 28 -18.56 -7.51 -0.66
N THR A 29 -17.55 -8.36 -0.84
CA THR A 29 -16.27 -7.98 -1.46
C THR A 29 -16.27 -8.14 -2.97
N ASP A 30 -16.83 -9.23 -3.52
CA ASP A 30 -16.83 -9.52 -4.95
C ASP A 30 -17.45 -8.39 -5.81
N PRO A 31 -18.58 -7.75 -5.42
CA PRO A 31 -19.12 -6.61 -6.18
C PRO A 31 -18.19 -5.39 -6.25
N LEU A 32 -17.30 -5.21 -5.25
CA LEU A 32 -16.37 -4.07 -5.20
C LEU A 32 -15.29 -4.17 -6.29
N ARG A 33 -15.06 -5.34 -6.87
CA ARG A 33 -14.16 -5.55 -8.03
C ARG A 33 -14.61 -4.80 -9.28
N PHE A 34 -15.90 -4.49 -9.38
CA PHE A 34 -16.49 -3.81 -10.54
C PHE A 34 -16.79 -2.33 -10.27
N GLN A 35 -16.41 -1.84 -9.09
CA GLN A 35 -16.54 -0.44 -8.71
C GLN A 35 -15.18 0.25 -8.78
N TYR A 36 -15.18 1.53 -9.13
CA TYR A 36 -13.96 2.33 -9.23
C TYR A 36 -14.28 3.81 -9.04
N ASP A 37 -13.22 4.61 -8.90
CA ASP A 37 -13.29 6.07 -8.84
C ASP A 37 -13.81 6.68 -10.16
N VAL A 38 -15.12 6.90 -10.24
CA VAL A 38 -15.80 7.49 -11.41
C VAL A 38 -15.46 8.98 -11.55
N THR A 39 -15.36 9.72 -10.44
CA THR A 39 -14.99 11.14 -10.44
C THR A 39 -13.61 11.33 -11.05
N GLY A 40 -12.62 10.57 -10.58
CA GLY A 40 -11.25 10.61 -11.12
C GLY A 40 -11.16 10.15 -12.57
N ALA A 41 -11.98 9.16 -12.99
CA ALA A 41 -12.04 8.72 -14.39
C ALA A 41 -12.56 9.82 -15.33
N LYS A 42 -13.69 10.48 -14.99
CA LYS A 42 -14.24 11.61 -15.76
C LYS A 42 -13.28 12.79 -15.82
N ALA A 43 -12.68 13.14 -14.67
CA ALA A 43 -11.71 14.22 -14.59
C ALA A 43 -10.48 13.92 -15.47
N LEU A 44 -9.97 12.69 -15.47
CA LEU A 44 -8.85 12.31 -16.33
C LEU A 44 -9.16 12.51 -17.82
N GLU A 45 -10.32 12.08 -18.30
CA GLU A 45 -10.71 12.27 -19.71
C GLU A 45 -10.73 13.75 -20.10
N ARG A 46 -11.22 14.59 -19.17
CA ARG A 46 -11.22 16.03 -19.37
C ARG A 46 -9.81 16.64 -19.36
N LEU A 47 -8.96 16.20 -18.44
CA LEU A 47 -7.56 16.63 -18.34
C LEU A 47 -6.75 16.21 -19.57
N GLN A 48 -6.95 15.00 -20.09
CA GLN A 48 -6.35 14.53 -21.34
C GLN A 48 -6.79 15.39 -22.54
N SER A 49 -8.06 15.77 -22.59
CA SER A 49 -8.59 16.65 -23.63
C SER A 49 -7.93 18.05 -23.59
N LEU A 50 -7.81 18.63 -22.40
CA LEU A 50 -7.12 19.91 -22.17
C LEU A 50 -5.63 19.83 -22.53
N ALA A 51 -4.94 18.76 -22.10
CA ALA A 51 -3.55 18.52 -22.42
C ALA A 51 -3.31 18.45 -23.94
N LYS A 52 -4.19 17.75 -24.66
CA LYS A 52 -4.14 17.67 -26.13
C LYS A 52 -4.32 19.03 -26.79
N MET A 53 -5.24 19.86 -26.31
CA MET A 53 -5.42 21.23 -26.81
C MET A 53 -4.20 22.12 -26.56
N LYS A 54 -3.47 21.89 -25.45
CA LYS A 54 -2.19 22.56 -25.15
C LYS A 54 -0.98 21.98 -25.91
N GLY A 55 -1.18 21.00 -26.79
CA GLY A 55 -0.10 20.37 -27.57
C GLY A 55 0.84 19.48 -26.76
N MET A 56 0.41 19.04 -25.56
CA MET A 56 1.14 18.07 -24.74
C MET A 56 1.06 16.67 -25.36
N THR A 57 2.11 15.87 -25.19
CA THR A 57 2.23 14.53 -25.79
C THR A 57 2.89 13.55 -24.82
N ASP A 58 2.95 12.26 -25.17
CA ASP A 58 3.66 11.24 -24.38
C ASP A 58 5.20 11.36 -24.42
N ASN A 59 5.73 12.39 -25.10
CA ASN A 59 7.15 12.70 -25.08
C ASN A 59 7.56 13.18 -23.67
N PRO A 60 8.65 12.67 -23.04
CA PRO A 60 9.08 13.08 -21.71
C PRO A 60 9.13 14.60 -21.47
N GLN A 61 9.56 15.41 -22.44
CA GLN A 61 9.61 16.87 -22.30
C GLN A 61 8.23 17.56 -22.40
N LYS A 62 7.21 16.89 -22.90
CA LYS A 62 5.85 17.42 -23.10
C LYS A 62 4.79 16.63 -22.34
N ARG A 63 5.21 15.79 -21.41
CA ARG A 63 4.31 14.91 -20.66
C ARG A 63 3.42 15.77 -19.75
N PRO A 64 2.09 15.58 -19.78
CA PRO A 64 1.20 16.40 -18.98
C PRO A 64 1.35 16.07 -17.48
N ASP A 65 1.51 17.10 -16.65
CA ASP A 65 1.19 17.00 -15.22
C ASP A 65 -0.31 17.29 -15.06
N PHE A 66 -1.11 16.23 -14.97
CA PHE A 66 -2.56 16.35 -14.87
C PHE A 66 -3.00 17.08 -13.59
N TYR A 67 -2.22 17.03 -12.51
CA TYR A 67 -2.54 17.81 -11.31
C TYR A 67 -2.38 19.31 -11.57
N GLN A 68 -1.32 19.72 -12.28
CA GLN A 68 -1.13 21.12 -12.64
C GLN A 68 -2.24 21.64 -13.55
N ILE A 69 -2.66 20.83 -14.54
CA ILE A 69 -3.80 21.18 -15.40
C ILE A 69 -5.09 21.28 -14.58
N LEU A 70 -5.31 20.39 -13.61
CA LEU A 70 -6.44 20.45 -12.69
C LEU A 70 -6.45 21.79 -11.91
N VAL A 71 -5.32 22.16 -11.30
CA VAL A 71 -5.17 23.43 -10.56
C VAL A 71 -5.52 24.62 -11.45
N GLU A 72 -5.05 24.65 -12.70
CA GLU A 72 -5.28 25.77 -13.62
C GLU A 72 -6.74 25.88 -14.12
N ASN A 73 -7.49 24.78 -14.15
CA ASN A 73 -8.77 24.72 -14.86
C ASN A 73 -10.00 24.41 -13.99
N HIS A 74 -9.82 23.95 -12.74
CA HIS A 74 -10.93 23.51 -11.89
C HIS A 74 -12.03 24.57 -11.68
N GLN A 75 -11.69 25.86 -11.68
CA GLN A 75 -12.68 26.94 -11.49
C GLN A 75 -13.61 27.15 -12.70
N HIS A 76 -13.20 26.69 -13.89
CA HIS A 76 -13.90 26.95 -15.15
C HIS A 76 -14.52 25.69 -15.76
N ASP A 77 -14.40 24.55 -15.08
CA ASP A 77 -14.85 23.26 -15.58
C ASP A 77 -15.49 22.46 -14.45
N SER A 78 -16.80 22.17 -14.58
CA SER A 78 -17.57 21.54 -13.51
C SER A 78 -17.09 20.13 -13.14
N VAL A 79 -16.57 19.36 -14.11
CA VAL A 79 -16.02 18.01 -13.86
C VAL A 79 -14.73 18.11 -13.05
N LEU A 80 -13.88 19.08 -13.37
CA LEU A 80 -12.66 19.33 -12.62
C LEU A 80 -12.93 19.95 -11.24
N ALA A 81 -13.97 20.79 -11.14
CA ALA A 81 -14.42 21.37 -9.87
C ALA A 81 -14.89 20.28 -8.89
N GLU A 82 -15.58 19.24 -9.38
CA GLU A 82 -16.02 18.10 -8.58
C GLU A 82 -14.82 17.36 -7.96
N LEU A 83 -13.86 16.92 -8.78
CA LEU A 83 -12.64 16.26 -8.29
C LEU A 83 -11.85 17.18 -7.34
N TRP A 84 -11.71 18.45 -7.69
CA TRP A 84 -11.01 19.42 -6.84
C TRP A 84 -11.68 19.56 -5.48
N THR A 85 -13.01 19.66 -5.44
CA THR A 85 -13.78 19.78 -4.19
C THR A 85 -13.58 18.55 -3.32
N GLU A 86 -13.63 17.34 -3.88
CA GLU A 86 -13.36 16.10 -3.12
C GLU A 86 -11.93 16.09 -2.54
N LEU A 87 -10.94 16.54 -3.31
CA LEU A 87 -9.55 16.59 -2.84
C LEU A 87 -9.32 17.66 -1.76
N GLN A 88 -10.01 18.79 -1.82
CA GLN A 88 -9.84 19.89 -0.85
C GLN A 88 -10.69 19.72 0.41
N THR A 89 -11.75 18.92 0.34
CA THR A 89 -12.65 18.70 1.47
C THR A 89 -11.97 17.86 2.54
N VAL A 90 -12.03 18.33 3.79
CA VAL A 90 -11.55 17.58 4.95
C VAL A 90 -12.77 16.98 5.66
N PRO A 91 -12.90 15.65 5.76
CA PRO A 91 -14.02 15.04 6.47
C PRO A 91 -14.07 15.41 7.96
N ASP A 92 -15.28 15.51 8.52
CA ASP A 92 -15.50 15.92 9.92
C ASP A 92 -14.85 14.99 10.96
N TRP A 93 -14.57 13.74 10.58
CA TRP A 93 -13.92 12.77 11.46
C TRP A 93 -12.38 12.92 11.52
N VAL A 94 -11.79 13.81 10.71
CA VAL A 94 -10.35 14.04 10.69
C VAL A 94 -9.91 14.86 11.91
N ASP A 95 -9.10 14.25 12.77
CA ASP A 95 -8.40 14.91 13.86
C ASP A 95 -6.91 15.07 13.49
N TRP A 96 -6.47 16.31 13.26
CA TRP A 96 -5.09 16.58 12.84
C TRP A 96 -4.05 16.16 13.89
N ASP A 97 -4.35 16.29 15.18
CA ASP A 97 -3.43 15.88 16.25
C ASP A 97 -3.32 14.34 16.26
N GLN A 98 -4.41 13.65 15.94
CA GLN A 98 -4.41 12.20 15.74
C GLN A 98 -3.53 11.78 14.56
N LEU A 99 -3.67 12.46 13.43
CA LEU A 99 -2.90 12.18 12.22
C LEU A 99 -1.40 12.43 12.44
N GLU A 100 -1.03 13.49 13.17
CA GLU A 100 0.36 13.79 13.52
C GLU A 100 1.00 12.66 14.35
N ARG A 101 0.27 12.14 15.35
CA ARG A 101 0.72 10.97 16.11
C ARG A 101 0.84 9.73 15.22
N GLY A 102 -0.06 9.58 14.24
CA GLY A 102 0.01 8.54 13.22
C GLY A 102 1.29 8.65 12.38
N GLN A 103 1.69 9.86 11.96
CA GLN A 103 2.92 10.07 11.21
C GLN A 103 4.18 9.63 11.98
N ARG A 104 4.19 9.86 13.31
CA ARG A 104 5.30 9.44 14.19
C ARG A 104 5.47 7.93 14.27
N PHE A 105 4.39 7.15 14.12
CA PHE A 105 4.45 5.68 14.16
C PHE A 105 5.41 5.11 13.12
N PHE A 106 5.40 5.66 11.90
CA PHE A 106 6.27 5.18 10.82
C PHE A 106 7.75 5.33 11.20
N TYR A 107 8.14 6.49 11.73
CA TYR A 107 9.53 6.79 12.10
C TYR A 107 9.97 6.09 13.37
N ARG A 108 9.08 5.95 14.36
CA ARG A 108 9.35 5.21 15.60
C ARG A 108 9.83 3.79 15.30
N TYR A 109 9.26 3.17 14.28
CA TYR A 109 9.60 1.80 13.87
C TYR A 109 10.27 1.73 12.50
N ALA A 110 10.95 2.79 12.03
CA ALA A 110 11.42 2.91 10.64
C ALA A 110 12.19 1.67 10.14
N ALA A 111 13.18 1.20 10.91
CA ALA A 111 13.98 0.03 10.53
C ALA A 111 13.13 -1.25 10.38
N ALA A 112 12.19 -1.47 11.31
CA ALA A 112 11.28 -2.61 11.25
C ALA A 112 10.23 -2.45 10.14
N ASN A 113 9.69 -1.25 9.95
CA ASN A 113 8.69 -0.94 8.93
C ASN A 113 9.26 -1.07 7.51
N ILE A 114 10.49 -0.61 7.27
CA ILE A 114 11.14 -0.75 5.95
C ILE A 114 11.36 -2.23 5.63
N MET A 115 11.85 -3.02 6.60
CA MET A 115 12.05 -4.45 6.43
C MET A 115 10.70 -5.18 6.25
N GLY A 116 9.70 -4.85 7.07
CA GLY A 116 8.35 -5.41 7.01
C GLY A 116 7.64 -5.07 5.70
N PHE A 117 7.80 -3.86 5.18
CA PHE A 117 7.27 -3.47 3.88
C PHE A 117 7.82 -4.34 2.76
N ALA A 118 9.14 -4.58 2.75
CA ALA A 118 9.75 -5.42 1.73
C ALA A 118 9.37 -6.90 1.88
N LEU A 119 9.54 -7.45 3.08
CA LEU A 119 9.48 -8.89 3.30
C LEU A 119 8.06 -9.42 3.57
N GLN A 120 7.15 -8.61 4.11
CA GLN A 120 5.75 -8.99 4.33
C GLN A 120 4.82 -8.26 3.37
N GLY A 121 4.87 -6.92 3.33
CA GLY A 121 3.97 -6.14 2.49
C GLY A 121 4.10 -6.48 1.01
N PHE A 122 5.34 -6.56 0.51
CA PHE A 122 5.56 -6.87 -0.90
C PHE A 122 5.54 -8.37 -1.21
N VAL A 123 6.40 -9.16 -0.54
CA VAL A 123 6.50 -10.60 -0.80
C VAL A 123 5.23 -11.33 -0.39
N GLY A 124 4.69 -11.03 0.79
CA GLY A 124 3.53 -11.72 1.36
C GLY A 124 2.20 -11.29 0.76
N GLU A 125 2.04 -10.01 0.40
CA GLU A 125 0.76 -9.48 -0.08
C GLU A 125 0.80 -9.02 -1.53
N ASN A 126 1.58 -8.00 -1.90
CA ASN A 126 1.56 -7.51 -3.29
C ASN A 126 1.94 -8.58 -4.32
N SER A 127 2.77 -9.57 -3.96
CA SER A 127 3.09 -10.69 -4.85
C SER A 127 2.00 -11.75 -4.88
N ALA A 128 1.18 -11.88 -3.83
CA ALA A 128 0.15 -12.91 -3.70
C ALA A 128 -1.28 -12.40 -3.97
N ALA A 129 -1.52 -11.09 -4.06
CA ALA A 129 -2.80 -10.50 -4.43
C ALA A 129 -2.96 -10.48 -5.96
N SER A 130 -3.58 -11.53 -6.52
CA SER A 130 -3.60 -11.79 -7.97
C SER A 130 -4.14 -10.63 -8.83
N GLY A 131 -5.20 -9.95 -8.38
CA GLY A 131 -5.75 -8.77 -9.08
C GLY A 131 -4.75 -7.62 -9.19
N VAL A 132 -4.09 -7.28 -8.09
CA VAL A 132 -3.05 -6.25 -8.01
C VAL A 132 -1.84 -6.62 -8.88
N VAL A 133 -1.38 -7.88 -8.77
CA VAL A 133 -0.26 -8.42 -9.56
C VAL A 133 -0.51 -8.26 -11.06
N GLU A 134 -1.70 -8.63 -11.54
CA GLU A 134 -2.01 -8.57 -12.96
C GLU A 134 -1.96 -7.13 -13.47
N VAL A 135 -2.55 -6.16 -12.76
CA VAL A 135 -2.47 -4.74 -13.15
C VAL A 135 -1.01 -4.28 -13.24
N LEU A 136 -0.19 -4.63 -12.25
CA LEU A 136 1.20 -4.23 -12.18
C LEU A 136 2.05 -4.81 -13.31
N VAL A 137 1.86 -6.09 -13.64
CA VAL A 137 2.55 -6.76 -14.74
C VAL A 137 2.11 -6.21 -16.10
N ARG A 138 0.81 -5.96 -16.31
CA ARG A 138 0.31 -5.39 -17.58
C ARG A 138 0.86 -3.98 -17.85
N THR A 139 1.10 -3.18 -16.81
CA THR A 139 1.72 -1.85 -16.99
C THR A 139 3.24 -1.88 -17.25
N GLY A 140 3.86 -3.07 -17.30
CA GLY A 140 5.31 -3.23 -17.50
C GLY A 140 6.16 -2.82 -16.28
N GLY A 141 5.52 -2.57 -15.13
CA GLY A 141 6.15 -2.02 -13.94
C GLY A 141 7.08 -2.96 -13.20
N PHE A 142 7.05 -4.25 -13.52
CA PHE A 142 7.69 -5.32 -12.77
C PHE A 142 8.84 -6.01 -13.51
N SER A 143 9.34 -5.36 -14.57
CA SER A 143 10.67 -5.69 -15.09
C SER A 143 11.73 -5.19 -14.09
N THR A 144 12.82 -5.93 -13.94
CA THR A 144 13.91 -5.56 -13.01
C THR A 144 14.50 -4.17 -13.27
N ARG A 145 14.37 -3.65 -14.50
CA ARG A 145 14.82 -2.30 -14.90
C ARG A 145 13.95 -1.17 -14.34
N VAL A 146 12.65 -1.42 -14.11
CA VAL A 146 11.66 -0.40 -13.75
C VAL A 146 11.17 -0.57 -12.31
N LEU A 147 11.20 -1.80 -11.79
CA LEU A 147 10.65 -2.15 -10.49
C LEU A 147 11.28 -1.34 -9.36
N LEU A 148 12.62 -1.18 -9.34
CA LEU A 148 13.29 -0.40 -8.31
C LEU A 148 12.80 1.06 -8.28
N HIS A 149 12.66 1.70 -9.45
CA HIS A 149 12.16 3.06 -9.53
C HIS A 149 10.73 3.18 -8.97
N ARG A 150 9.84 2.24 -9.31
CA ARG A 150 8.45 2.23 -8.79
C ARG A 150 8.36 1.97 -7.29
N LEU A 151 9.23 1.12 -6.77
CA LEU A 151 9.35 0.92 -5.32
C LEU A 151 9.76 2.23 -4.65
N LEU A 152 10.79 2.90 -5.18
CA LEU A 152 11.26 4.18 -4.67
C LEU A 152 10.18 5.28 -4.76
N GLU A 153 9.36 5.31 -5.82
CA GLU A 153 8.21 6.22 -5.92
C GLU A 153 7.20 6.00 -4.78
N THR A 154 6.91 4.75 -4.44
CA THR A 154 6.00 4.41 -3.32
C THR A 154 6.59 4.79 -1.98
N PHE A 155 7.89 4.51 -1.75
CA PHE A 155 8.60 4.94 -0.55
C PHE A 155 8.67 6.47 -0.44
N GLN A 156 8.91 7.16 -1.54
CA GLN A 156 8.95 8.62 -1.57
C GLN A 156 7.59 9.22 -1.21
N TRP A 157 6.50 8.65 -1.74
CA TRP A 157 5.15 9.03 -1.33
C TRP A 157 4.92 8.79 0.16
N LEU A 158 5.32 7.62 0.68
CA LEU A 158 5.19 7.29 2.10
C LEU A 158 5.93 8.30 2.99
N ILE A 159 7.14 8.71 2.60
CA ILE A 159 7.90 9.76 3.29
C ILE A 159 7.13 11.09 3.26
N GLN A 160 6.59 11.50 2.11
CA GLN A 160 5.85 12.75 1.97
C GLN A 160 4.58 12.79 2.84
N VAL A 161 3.82 11.68 2.90
CA VAL A 161 2.59 11.64 3.70
C VAL A 161 2.83 11.43 5.19
N THR A 162 4.04 11.02 5.59
CA THR A 162 4.42 10.89 6.99
C THR A 162 5.29 12.05 7.47
N GLU A 163 5.71 12.95 6.59
CA GLU A 163 6.70 13.98 6.92
C GLU A 163 6.22 15.00 7.96
N SER A 164 5.01 15.54 7.78
CA SER A 164 4.46 16.60 8.62
C SER A 164 2.97 16.79 8.34
N LEU A 165 2.26 17.47 9.26
CA LEU A 165 0.87 17.86 9.01
C LEU A 165 0.73 18.79 7.82
N SER A 166 1.66 19.73 7.63
CA SER A 166 1.66 20.62 6.46
C SER A 166 1.77 19.85 5.14
N ALA A 167 2.39 18.68 5.13
CA ALA A 167 2.51 17.87 3.92
C ALA A 167 1.18 17.20 3.52
N ILE A 168 0.33 16.80 4.48
CA ILE A 168 -0.92 16.08 4.19
C ILE A 168 -2.19 16.94 4.22
N LYS A 169 -2.11 18.16 4.76
CA LYS A 169 -3.18 19.15 4.66
C LYS A 169 -3.39 19.59 3.20
N PRO A 170 -4.60 20.05 2.82
CA PRO A 170 -4.87 20.48 1.45
C PRO A 170 -3.82 21.46 0.90
N GLY A 171 -3.24 21.14 -0.27
CA GLY A 171 -2.16 21.91 -0.89
C GLY A 171 -0.74 21.54 -0.42
N GLY A 172 -0.60 20.66 0.56
CA GLY A 172 0.69 20.12 1.01
C GLY A 172 1.33 19.15 0.01
N SER A 173 2.64 18.88 0.18
CA SER A 173 3.38 17.99 -0.73
C SER A 173 2.83 16.56 -0.80
N GLY A 174 2.56 15.94 0.35
CA GLY A 174 1.93 14.61 0.44
C GLY A 174 0.48 14.59 -0.07
N HIS A 175 -0.28 15.66 0.16
CA HIS A 175 -1.64 15.85 -0.39
C HIS A 175 -1.61 15.89 -1.92
N ILE A 176 -0.75 16.73 -2.50
CA ILE A 176 -0.56 16.85 -3.95
C ILE A 176 -0.09 15.51 -4.55
N SER A 177 0.88 14.86 -3.93
CA SER A 177 1.35 13.54 -4.40
C SER A 177 0.25 12.50 -4.37
N THR A 178 -0.59 12.49 -3.33
CA THR A 178 -1.75 11.59 -3.24
C THR A 178 -2.77 11.86 -4.34
N ALA A 179 -3.06 13.14 -4.64
CA ALA A 179 -3.91 13.53 -5.77
C ALA A 179 -3.34 13.07 -7.13
N ARG A 180 -2.02 13.20 -7.33
CA ARG A 180 -1.34 12.67 -8.53
C ARG A 180 -1.46 11.16 -8.65
N ILE A 181 -1.36 10.42 -7.53
CA ILE A 181 -1.56 8.97 -7.51
C ILE A 181 -3.00 8.61 -7.89
N ARG A 182 -4.02 9.32 -7.38
CA ARG A 182 -5.42 9.11 -7.78
C ARG A 182 -5.62 9.26 -9.30
N LEU A 183 -5.02 10.29 -9.90
CA LEU A 183 -5.04 10.49 -11.37
C LEU A 183 -4.23 9.42 -12.13
N LEU A 184 -3.11 8.96 -11.56
CA LEU A 184 -2.32 7.85 -12.10
C LEU A 184 -3.13 6.56 -12.13
N HIS A 185 -3.86 6.24 -11.06
CA HIS A 185 -4.74 5.09 -10.96
C HIS A 185 -5.83 5.11 -12.03
N ALA A 186 -6.48 6.26 -12.22
CA ALA A 186 -7.42 6.44 -13.33
C ALA A 186 -6.77 6.22 -14.70
N SER A 187 -5.52 6.70 -14.89
CA SER A 187 -4.78 6.56 -16.15
C SER A 187 -4.40 5.12 -16.46
N VAL A 188 -3.95 4.38 -15.44
CA VAL A 188 -3.64 2.95 -15.54
C VAL A 188 -4.89 2.16 -15.91
N ARG A 189 -6.01 2.42 -15.23
CA ARG A 189 -7.29 1.76 -15.51
C ARG A 189 -7.75 2.01 -16.94
N GLN A 190 -7.81 3.26 -17.36
CA GLN A 190 -8.23 3.63 -18.72
C GLN A 190 -7.33 2.97 -19.77
N ARG A 191 -6.01 2.94 -19.56
CA ARG A 191 -5.06 2.32 -20.49
C ARG A 191 -5.27 0.82 -20.63
N ILE A 192 -5.42 0.09 -19.52
CA ILE A 192 -5.65 -1.36 -19.57
C ILE A 192 -6.99 -1.67 -20.22
N MET A 193 -8.05 -0.93 -19.88
CA MET A 193 -9.38 -1.15 -20.48
C MET A 193 -9.38 -0.92 -22.00
N LYS A 194 -8.72 0.14 -22.49
CA LYS A 194 -8.53 0.35 -23.95
C LYS A 194 -7.78 -0.78 -24.64
N LEU A 195 -6.83 -1.42 -23.95
CA LEU A 195 -6.13 -2.59 -24.49
C LEU A 195 -7.02 -3.82 -24.50
N VAL A 196 -7.88 -4.01 -23.49
CA VAL A 196 -8.87 -5.10 -23.45
C VAL A 196 -9.86 -5.00 -24.61
N GLU A 197 -10.30 -3.79 -24.98
CA GLU A 197 -11.20 -3.58 -26.13
C GLU A 197 -10.63 -4.14 -27.45
N THR A 198 -9.33 -4.04 -27.66
CA THR A 198 -8.65 -4.52 -28.88
C THR A 198 -8.01 -5.90 -28.72
N ARG A 199 -7.76 -6.33 -27.49
CA ARG A 199 -7.11 -7.59 -27.11
C ARG A 199 -7.77 -8.14 -25.83
N PRO A 200 -8.94 -8.80 -25.92
CA PRO A 200 -9.70 -9.23 -24.75
C PRO A 200 -8.91 -10.11 -23.76
N GLN A 201 -7.95 -10.90 -24.26
CA GLN A 201 -7.05 -11.74 -23.47
C GLN A 201 -5.93 -10.97 -22.73
N TYR A 202 -5.86 -9.64 -22.89
CA TYR A 202 -4.81 -8.82 -22.28
C TYR A 202 -4.97 -8.69 -20.77
N TYR A 203 -6.20 -8.73 -20.25
CA TYR A 203 -6.48 -8.69 -18.82
C TYR A 203 -7.85 -9.31 -18.55
N ASN A 204 -7.93 -10.24 -17.59
CA ASN A 204 -9.17 -10.97 -17.30
C ASN A 204 -10.10 -10.15 -16.39
N VAL A 205 -10.94 -9.31 -17.00
CA VAL A 205 -11.89 -8.43 -16.27
C VAL A 205 -12.94 -9.25 -15.50
N GLU A 206 -13.33 -10.43 -15.99
CA GLU A 206 -14.32 -11.28 -15.32
C GLU A 206 -13.78 -11.81 -13.98
N GLU A 207 -12.52 -12.25 -13.95
CA GLU A 207 -11.88 -12.78 -12.75
C GLU A 207 -11.42 -11.68 -11.78
N TYR A 208 -10.79 -10.62 -12.31
CA TYR A 208 -10.12 -9.62 -11.48
C TYR A 208 -10.93 -8.34 -11.28
N GLY A 209 -12.03 -8.15 -12.02
CA GLY A 209 -12.78 -6.90 -12.05
C GLY A 209 -12.15 -5.84 -12.95
N VAL A 210 -12.52 -4.57 -12.75
CA VAL A 210 -11.83 -3.48 -13.44
C VAL A 210 -10.46 -3.22 -12.80
N PRO A 211 -9.42 -2.82 -13.56
CA PRO A 211 -8.12 -2.52 -12.98
C PRO A 211 -8.17 -1.41 -11.93
N VAL A 212 -7.44 -1.57 -10.83
CA VAL A 212 -7.43 -0.60 -9.72
C VAL A 212 -8.86 -0.35 -9.22
N ASN A 213 -9.61 -1.43 -8.99
CA ASN A 213 -10.97 -1.35 -8.49
C ASN A 213 -11.01 -0.98 -6.99
N THR A 214 -12.22 -0.82 -6.48
CA THR A 214 -12.47 -0.45 -5.09
C THR A 214 -11.97 -1.51 -4.11
N LEU A 215 -12.09 -2.80 -4.45
CA LEU A 215 -11.59 -3.89 -3.61
C LEU A 215 -10.06 -3.86 -3.49
N ASP A 216 -9.36 -3.74 -4.62
CA ASP A 216 -7.90 -3.62 -4.65
C ASP A 216 -7.42 -2.38 -3.87
N SER A 217 -8.18 -1.29 -3.93
CA SER A 217 -7.88 -0.05 -3.22
C SER A 217 -8.08 -0.21 -1.70
N ILE A 218 -9.15 -0.89 -1.27
CA ILE A 218 -9.37 -1.25 0.14
C ILE A 218 -8.25 -2.18 0.63
N HIS A 219 -7.92 -3.22 -0.15
CA HIS A 219 -6.84 -4.14 0.19
C HIS A 219 -5.52 -3.39 0.37
N SER A 220 -5.16 -2.54 -0.59
CA SER A 220 -3.94 -1.73 -0.50
C SER A 220 -3.91 -0.87 0.76
N ILE A 221 -5.00 -0.14 1.08
CA ILE A 221 -5.05 0.67 2.31
C ILE A 221 -4.92 -0.21 3.57
N ALA A 222 -5.58 -1.37 3.60
CA ALA A 222 -5.45 -2.32 4.70
C ALA A 222 -4.01 -2.82 4.86
N THR A 223 -3.32 -3.15 3.76
CA THR A 223 -1.90 -3.54 3.77
C THR A 223 -1.03 -2.45 4.41
N PHE A 224 -1.22 -1.20 3.99
CA PHE A 224 -0.43 -0.07 4.50
C PHE A 224 -0.70 0.27 5.96
N CYS A 225 -1.93 0.18 6.44
CA CYS A 225 -2.28 0.60 7.79
C CYS A 225 -2.29 -0.55 8.81
N CYS A 226 -2.79 -1.72 8.44
CA CYS A 226 -3.06 -2.81 9.37
C CYS A 226 -1.88 -3.77 9.55
N ASN A 227 -1.17 -4.13 8.48
CA ASN A 227 -0.20 -5.22 8.53
C ASN A 227 0.91 -5.01 9.56
N HIS A 228 1.34 -3.76 9.71
CA HIS A 228 2.30 -3.35 10.73
C HIS A 228 1.90 -3.86 12.11
N MET A 229 0.61 -3.83 12.43
CA MET A 229 0.07 -4.12 13.77
C MET A 229 -0.13 -5.61 14.04
N TRP A 230 -0.37 -6.42 13.00
CA TRP A 230 -0.81 -7.82 13.19
C TRP A 230 0.05 -8.86 12.45
N LEU A 231 0.69 -8.50 11.33
CA LEU A 231 1.46 -9.42 10.49
C LEU A 231 2.96 -9.17 10.52
N GLN A 232 3.38 -7.92 10.79
CA GLN A 232 4.79 -7.51 10.70
C GLN A 232 5.46 -7.31 12.07
N LEU A 233 5.16 -6.21 12.77
CA LEU A 233 5.85 -5.83 14.00
C LEU A 233 5.77 -6.91 15.09
N PRO A 234 4.61 -7.59 15.30
CA PRO A 234 4.53 -8.69 16.27
C PRO A 234 5.52 -9.82 15.98
N ARG A 235 5.77 -10.14 14.70
CA ARG A 235 6.73 -11.18 14.28
C ARG A 235 8.18 -10.76 14.46
N MET A 236 8.44 -9.45 14.59
CA MET A 236 9.73 -8.87 14.94
C MET A 236 9.86 -8.55 16.44
N GLY A 237 8.87 -8.95 17.27
CA GLY A 237 8.90 -8.76 18.72
C GLY A 237 8.43 -7.38 19.20
N ILE A 238 7.78 -6.59 18.33
CA ILE A 238 7.27 -5.25 18.64
C ILE A 238 5.73 -5.31 18.70
N GLN A 239 5.15 -4.80 19.78
CA GLN A 239 3.70 -4.74 19.96
C GLN A 239 3.24 -3.28 20.01
N PRO A 240 2.66 -2.74 18.92
CA PRO A 240 2.07 -1.41 18.92
C PRO A 240 1.02 -1.25 20.03
N THR A 241 1.03 -0.11 20.69
CA THR A 241 0.01 0.30 21.65
C THR A 241 -1.33 0.53 20.95
N ASP A 242 -2.43 0.45 21.69
CA ASP A 242 -3.75 0.69 21.09
C ASP A 242 -3.92 2.13 20.59
N GLN A 243 -3.19 3.08 21.17
CA GLN A 243 -3.16 4.47 20.68
C GLN A 243 -2.46 4.55 19.33
N GLU A 244 -1.28 3.94 19.20
CA GLU A 244 -0.56 3.86 17.91
C GLU A 244 -1.43 3.19 16.83
N LYS A 245 -2.19 2.14 17.19
CA LYS A 245 -3.11 1.49 16.26
C LYS A 245 -4.19 2.45 15.77
N ARG A 246 -4.85 3.16 16.69
CA ARG A 246 -5.88 4.16 16.34
C ARG A 246 -5.33 5.28 15.46
N ASP A 247 -4.17 5.83 15.82
CA ASP A 247 -3.59 6.99 15.15
C ASP A 247 -3.09 6.66 13.74
N TYR A 248 -2.42 5.51 13.56
CA TYR A 248 -1.90 5.11 12.26
C TYR A 248 -3.00 4.67 11.29
N ILE A 249 -4.05 3.99 11.78
CA ILE A 249 -5.24 3.69 10.97
C ILE A 249 -5.96 4.97 10.55
N ALA A 250 -6.10 5.95 11.44
CA ALA A 250 -6.73 7.24 11.10
C ALA A 250 -5.97 7.99 9.99
N LEU A 251 -4.63 7.99 10.03
CA LEU A 251 -3.80 8.56 8.97
C LEU A 251 -4.11 7.94 7.60
N PHE A 252 -4.09 6.61 7.51
CA PHE A 252 -4.35 5.92 6.25
C PHE A 252 -5.81 5.89 5.83
N ARG A 253 -6.76 6.04 6.78
CA ARG A 253 -8.17 6.30 6.47
C ARG A 253 -8.30 7.62 5.71
N TYR A 254 -7.61 8.67 6.13
CA TYR A 254 -7.58 9.96 5.43
C TYR A 254 -6.89 9.87 4.06
N LEU A 255 -5.76 9.18 3.96
CA LEU A 255 -5.12 8.94 2.65
C LEU A 255 -6.01 8.11 1.72
N GLY A 256 -6.72 7.11 2.25
CA GLY A 256 -7.72 6.33 1.52
C GLY A 256 -8.86 7.19 0.99
N TYR A 257 -9.38 8.11 1.81
CA TYR A 257 -10.38 9.10 1.38
C TYR A 257 -9.87 9.94 0.20
N LEU A 258 -8.65 10.49 0.28
CA LEU A 258 -8.05 11.27 -0.81
C LEU A 258 -7.85 10.45 -2.10
N LEU A 259 -7.66 9.14 -1.99
CA LEU A 259 -7.55 8.19 -3.10
C LEU A 259 -8.90 7.68 -3.64
N ALA A 260 -10.03 8.19 -3.10
CA ALA A 260 -11.39 7.72 -3.37
C ALA A 260 -11.64 6.24 -3.02
N THR A 261 -10.95 5.74 -1.99
CA THR A 261 -11.27 4.47 -1.35
C THR A 261 -12.32 4.72 -0.26
N PRO A 262 -13.41 3.92 -0.18
CA PRO A 262 -14.40 4.07 0.88
C PRO A 262 -13.77 3.98 2.27
N ASP A 263 -13.87 5.03 3.08
CA ASP A 263 -13.12 5.15 4.33
C ASP A 263 -13.80 4.42 5.51
N GLY A 264 -15.08 4.05 5.38
CA GLY A 264 -15.85 3.38 6.42
C GLY A 264 -15.28 2.02 6.85
N PHE A 265 -14.54 1.34 5.96
CA PHE A 265 -13.83 0.09 6.26
C PHE A 265 -12.70 0.24 7.28
N PHE A 266 -12.29 1.48 7.57
CA PHE A 266 -11.20 1.84 8.49
C PHE A 266 -11.67 2.76 9.62
N ALA A 267 -12.98 2.89 9.83
CA ALA A 267 -13.55 3.82 10.81
C ALA A 267 -13.15 3.50 12.26
N THR A 268 -12.89 2.23 12.58
CA THR A 268 -12.43 1.79 13.90
C THR A 268 -11.35 0.73 13.76
N VAL A 269 -10.54 0.55 14.81
CA VAL A 269 -9.47 -0.48 14.83
C VAL A 269 -10.03 -1.91 14.61
N PRO A 270 -11.12 -2.34 15.28
CA PRO A 270 -11.71 -3.65 15.00
C PRO A 270 -12.21 -3.79 13.56
N GLN A 271 -12.83 -2.76 13.00
CA GLN A 271 -13.31 -2.79 11.61
C GLN A 271 -12.15 -2.86 10.61
N ALA A 272 -11.09 -2.06 10.81
CA ALA A 272 -9.90 -2.08 9.98
C ALA A 272 -9.19 -3.44 10.03
N LYS A 273 -9.10 -4.05 11.22
CA LYS A 273 -8.55 -5.40 11.39
C LYS A 273 -9.39 -6.43 10.64
N ALA A 274 -10.70 -6.43 10.83
CA ALA A 274 -11.61 -7.35 10.16
C ALA A 274 -11.58 -7.17 8.63
N THR A 275 -11.46 -5.93 8.14
CA THR A 275 -11.24 -5.64 6.70
C THR A 275 -9.96 -6.29 6.20
N MET A 276 -8.82 -6.07 6.87
CA MET A 276 -7.54 -6.70 6.52
C MET A 276 -7.67 -8.23 6.51
N GLU A 277 -8.20 -8.81 7.58
CA GLU A 277 -8.41 -10.26 7.74
C GLU A 277 -9.29 -10.85 6.63
N SER A 278 -10.30 -10.13 6.18
CA SER A 278 -11.15 -10.55 5.07
C SER A 278 -10.38 -10.57 3.74
N MET A 279 -9.52 -9.58 3.50
CA MET A 279 -8.68 -9.55 2.29
C MET A 279 -7.66 -10.69 2.29
N LEU A 280 -7.06 -11.02 3.44
CA LEU A 280 -6.13 -12.13 3.55
C LEU A 280 -6.75 -13.48 3.14
N VAL A 281 -8.03 -13.70 3.43
CA VAL A 281 -8.75 -14.93 3.11
C VAL A 281 -9.23 -14.94 1.67
N HIS A 282 -9.69 -13.80 1.14
CA HIS A 282 -10.39 -13.76 -0.15
C HIS A 282 -9.50 -13.40 -1.33
N GLU A 283 -8.42 -12.66 -1.10
CA GLU A 283 -7.64 -12.02 -2.17
C GLU A 283 -6.24 -12.60 -2.38
N LEU A 284 -5.68 -13.28 -1.37
CA LEU A 284 -4.36 -13.89 -1.49
C LEU A 284 -4.45 -15.24 -2.20
N LYS A 285 -3.96 -15.27 -3.44
CA LYS A 285 -3.86 -16.45 -4.29
C LYS A 285 -2.58 -16.38 -5.12
N VAL A 286 -1.62 -17.23 -4.79
CA VAL A 286 -0.37 -17.34 -5.55
C VAL A 286 -0.65 -17.88 -6.95
N THR A 287 -0.11 -17.21 -7.96
CA THR A 287 -0.18 -17.59 -9.38
C THR A 287 1.23 -17.73 -9.96
N LYS A 288 1.36 -18.20 -11.21
CA LYS A 288 2.65 -18.16 -11.90
C LYS A 288 3.18 -16.73 -12.05
N THR A 289 2.28 -15.75 -12.25
CA THR A 289 2.65 -14.33 -12.31
C THR A 289 3.22 -13.86 -10.97
N SER A 290 2.66 -14.31 -9.85
CA SER A 290 3.15 -14.04 -8.49
C SER A 290 4.61 -14.47 -8.29
N GLN A 291 4.96 -15.66 -8.77
CA GLN A 291 6.32 -16.22 -8.67
C GLN A 291 7.34 -15.34 -9.42
N VAL A 292 7.01 -14.92 -10.64
CA VAL A 292 7.86 -14.04 -11.46
C VAL A 292 8.05 -12.67 -10.80
N VAL A 293 6.97 -12.11 -10.25
CA VAL A 293 6.98 -10.83 -9.55
C VAL A 293 7.85 -10.90 -8.28
N CYS A 294 7.66 -11.93 -7.45
CA CYS A 294 8.46 -12.15 -6.26
C CYS A 294 9.95 -12.32 -6.61
N TYR A 295 10.26 -13.12 -7.63
CA TYR A 295 11.62 -13.32 -8.11
C TYR A 295 12.28 -12.00 -8.55
N ASN A 296 11.59 -11.19 -9.36
CA ASN A 296 12.10 -9.90 -9.82
C ASN A 296 12.32 -8.92 -8.66
N PHE A 297 11.41 -8.91 -7.68
CA PHE A 297 11.54 -8.07 -6.50
C PHE A 297 12.74 -8.42 -5.65
N ILE A 298 12.95 -9.71 -5.34
CA ILE A 298 14.12 -10.16 -4.60
C ILE A 298 15.39 -9.75 -5.33
N ASN A 299 15.46 -9.91 -6.65
CA ASN A 299 16.63 -9.50 -7.45
C ASN A 299 16.88 -7.99 -7.42
N CYS A 300 15.86 -7.15 -7.24
CA CYS A 300 16.05 -5.72 -7.10
C CYS A 300 16.60 -5.30 -5.73
N LEU A 301 16.41 -6.12 -4.69
CA LEU A 301 16.83 -5.80 -3.32
C LEU A 301 18.17 -6.42 -2.94
N VAL A 302 18.52 -7.57 -3.53
CA VAL A 302 19.79 -8.24 -3.27
C VAL A 302 20.94 -7.29 -3.59
N ASP A 303 21.85 -7.14 -2.63
CA ASP A 303 23.05 -6.31 -2.74
C ASP A 303 22.76 -4.82 -3.06
N LEU A 304 21.56 -4.34 -2.76
CA LEU A 304 21.20 -2.93 -2.93
C LEU A 304 21.84 -2.07 -1.82
N PRO A 305 22.67 -1.06 -2.16
CA PRO A 305 23.24 -0.15 -1.17
C PRO A 305 22.16 0.73 -0.51
N PRO A 306 22.37 1.17 0.75
CA PRO A 306 23.53 0.91 1.61
C PRO A 306 23.44 -0.41 2.39
N SER A 307 22.27 -1.04 2.43
CA SER A 307 22.01 -2.18 3.32
C SER A 307 22.63 -3.49 2.86
N ASN A 308 22.86 -3.68 1.55
CA ASN A 308 23.52 -4.85 0.95
C ASN A 308 23.01 -6.20 1.53
N VAL A 309 21.68 -6.39 1.56
CA VAL A 309 21.05 -7.58 2.12
C VAL A 309 21.18 -8.78 1.19
N SER A 310 21.52 -9.95 1.73
CA SER A 310 21.66 -11.18 0.93
C SER A 310 20.29 -11.80 0.59
N ARG A 311 20.25 -12.61 -0.47
CA ARG A 311 19.05 -13.37 -0.86
C ARG A 311 18.56 -14.28 0.26
N GLU A 312 19.47 -14.93 0.96
CA GLU A 312 19.18 -15.87 2.03
C GLU A 312 18.61 -15.15 3.26
N PHE A 313 19.08 -13.93 3.55
CA PHE A 313 18.51 -13.08 4.60
C PHE A 313 17.07 -12.68 4.26
N ILE A 314 16.82 -12.22 3.03
CA ILE A 314 15.48 -11.91 2.51
C ILE A 314 14.56 -13.14 2.64
N ALA A 315 15.06 -14.31 2.24
CA ALA A 315 14.30 -15.56 2.31
C ALA A 315 13.97 -15.96 3.76
N ALA A 316 14.93 -15.86 4.68
CA ALA A 316 14.73 -16.18 6.09
C ALA A 316 13.68 -15.25 6.71
N GLY A 317 13.81 -13.94 6.49
CA GLY A 317 12.85 -12.97 7.01
C GLY A 317 11.45 -13.14 6.44
N SER A 318 11.34 -13.34 5.12
CA SER A 318 10.04 -13.56 4.47
C SER A 318 9.33 -14.81 5.01
N ARG A 319 10.08 -15.89 5.28
CA ARG A 319 9.53 -17.12 5.88
C ARG A 319 9.05 -16.91 7.32
N ILE A 320 9.76 -16.12 8.12
CA ILE A 320 9.33 -15.79 9.49
C ILE A 320 8.07 -14.91 9.50
N LEU A 321 8.00 -13.92 8.61
CA LEU A 321 6.89 -12.97 8.57
C LEU A 321 5.62 -13.59 7.95
N ASN A 322 5.77 -14.31 6.84
CA ASN A 322 4.61 -14.81 6.08
C ASN A 322 4.28 -16.27 6.38
N GLY A 323 5.29 -17.09 6.70
CA GLY A 323 5.18 -18.53 6.91
C GLY A 323 5.72 -19.34 5.72
N ASP A 324 6.12 -20.58 6.01
CA ASP A 324 6.80 -21.45 5.05
C ASP A 324 5.94 -21.80 3.82
N GLN A 325 4.64 -22.04 4.02
CA GLN A 325 3.74 -22.44 2.93
C GLN A 325 3.69 -21.39 1.82
N LEU A 326 3.46 -20.12 2.16
CA LEU A 326 3.39 -19.05 1.17
C LEU A 326 4.73 -18.88 0.44
N CYS A 327 5.84 -18.91 1.19
CA CYS A 327 7.16 -18.81 0.60
C CYS A 327 7.50 -20.00 -0.31
N ASP A 328 7.01 -21.20 -0.01
CA ASP A 328 7.16 -22.37 -0.89
C ASP A 328 6.33 -22.22 -2.18
N GLU A 329 5.09 -21.72 -2.09
CA GLU A 329 4.23 -21.42 -3.25
C GLU A 329 4.85 -20.34 -4.16
N LEU A 330 5.54 -19.36 -3.57
CA LEU A 330 6.33 -18.33 -4.26
C LEU A 330 7.71 -18.80 -4.74
N GLU A 331 8.03 -20.09 -4.59
CA GLU A 331 9.31 -20.70 -5.01
C GLU A 331 10.55 -20.07 -4.37
N MET A 332 10.42 -19.54 -3.16
CA MET A 332 11.54 -18.97 -2.42
C MET A 332 12.45 -20.06 -1.84
N SER A 333 13.75 -19.83 -1.86
CA SER A 333 14.73 -20.74 -1.25
C SER A 333 14.46 -20.97 0.25
N ARG A 334 14.83 -22.16 0.75
CA ARG A 334 14.94 -22.45 2.19
C ARG A 334 16.40 -22.22 2.62
N PRO A 335 16.71 -21.09 3.29
CA PRO A 335 18.09 -20.78 3.65
C PRO A 335 18.59 -21.64 4.81
N GLY A 336 19.91 -21.67 4.99
CA GLY A 336 20.54 -22.31 6.15
C GLY A 336 20.28 -21.56 7.46
N TRP A 337 20.58 -22.21 8.58
CA TRP A 337 20.32 -21.68 9.92
C TRP A 337 20.99 -20.32 10.21
N VAL A 338 22.12 -20.02 9.56
CA VAL A 338 22.84 -18.74 9.72
C VAL A 338 21.95 -17.56 9.33
N SER A 339 21.23 -17.66 8.21
CA SER A 339 20.37 -16.56 7.74
C SER A 339 19.17 -16.34 8.68
N TYR A 340 18.62 -17.40 9.26
CA TYR A 340 17.61 -17.30 10.32
C TYR A 340 18.18 -16.68 11.59
N ALA A 341 19.42 -17.02 11.98
CA ALA A 341 20.09 -16.39 13.10
C ALA A 341 20.32 -14.88 12.86
N CYS A 342 20.74 -14.49 11.66
CA CYS A 342 20.90 -13.09 11.27
C CYS A 342 19.56 -12.33 11.32
N PHE A 343 18.49 -12.90 10.77
CA PHE A 343 17.16 -12.27 10.83
C PHE A 343 16.64 -12.16 12.27
N LYS A 344 16.88 -13.19 13.10
CA LYS A 344 16.56 -13.13 14.53
C LYS A 344 17.36 -12.03 15.25
N GLY A 345 18.63 -11.84 14.89
CA GLY A 345 19.45 -10.72 15.35
C GLY A 345 18.86 -9.36 14.97
N HIS A 346 18.35 -9.22 13.74
CA HIS A 346 17.60 -8.03 13.33
C HIS A 346 16.33 -7.82 14.18
N CYS A 347 15.54 -8.87 14.43
CA CYS A 347 14.37 -8.78 15.32
C CYS A 347 14.75 -8.32 16.73
N TRP A 348 15.84 -8.85 17.29
CA TRP A 348 16.35 -8.41 18.60
C TRP A 348 16.79 -6.96 18.61
N LEU A 349 17.47 -6.50 17.55
CA LEU A 349 17.87 -5.11 17.41
C LEU A 349 16.65 -4.17 17.41
N VAL A 350 15.66 -4.42 16.55
CA VAL A 350 14.51 -3.53 16.41
C VAL A 350 13.57 -3.57 17.63
N SER A 351 13.39 -4.74 18.25
CA SER A 351 12.60 -4.86 19.48
C SER A 351 13.27 -4.18 20.68
N SER A 352 14.60 -4.31 20.80
CA SER A 352 15.37 -3.62 21.84
C SER A 352 15.35 -2.10 21.63
N LEU A 353 15.47 -1.64 20.38
CA LEU A 353 15.37 -0.22 20.04
C LEU A 353 13.98 0.33 20.40
N SER A 354 12.91 -0.37 20.04
CA SER A 354 11.53 -0.04 20.42
C SER A 354 11.36 0.02 21.95
N ALA A 355 11.93 -0.93 22.69
CA ALA A 355 11.87 -0.93 24.15
C ALA A 355 12.61 0.29 24.75
N ALA A 356 13.80 0.61 24.23
CA ALA A 356 14.57 1.76 24.65
C ALA A 356 13.83 3.09 24.38
N GLN A 357 13.20 3.23 23.22
CA GLN A 357 12.37 4.39 22.87
C GLN A 357 11.20 4.56 23.86
N ARG A 358 10.56 3.46 24.29
CA ARG A 358 9.48 3.51 25.30
C ARG A 358 9.96 3.90 26.69
N LEU A 359 11.16 3.49 27.07
CA LEU A 359 11.74 3.80 28.38
C LEU A 359 12.31 5.22 28.45
N ILE A 360 12.74 5.79 27.32
CA ILE A 360 13.45 7.07 27.27
C ILE A 360 12.76 7.99 26.23
N PRO A 361 11.78 8.82 26.63
CA PRO A 361 11.05 9.69 25.71
C PRO A 361 11.93 10.63 24.89
N ALA A 362 13.04 11.12 25.47
CA ALA A 362 14.01 11.95 24.75
C ALA A 362 14.72 11.18 23.62
N PHE A 363 14.96 9.88 23.80
CA PHE A 363 15.54 9.02 22.76
C PHE A 363 14.51 8.72 21.66
N ASP A 364 13.24 8.50 22.01
CA ASP A 364 12.17 8.36 21.02
C ASP A 364 12.02 9.62 20.16
N ALA A 365 11.99 10.80 20.79
CA ALA A 365 11.95 12.07 20.07
C ALA A 365 13.17 12.23 19.16
N TRP A 366 14.37 11.94 19.65
CA TRP A 366 15.59 11.99 18.85
C TRP A 366 15.55 11.06 17.63
N ILE A 367 15.11 9.79 17.78
CA ILE A 367 14.98 8.87 16.63
C ILE A 367 13.96 9.39 15.61
N ILE A 368 12.81 9.88 16.08
CA ILE A 368 11.74 10.39 15.22
C ILE A 368 12.16 11.67 14.50
N ASP A 369 12.94 12.54 15.12
CA ASP A 369 13.38 13.84 14.55
C ASP A 369 14.66 13.72 13.71
N VAL A 370 15.51 12.72 13.99
CA VAL A 370 16.72 12.41 13.18
C VAL A 370 16.36 11.70 11.88
N SER A 371 15.31 10.88 11.87
CA SER A 371 14.89 10.17 10.65
C SER A 371 14.50 11.12 9.49
N PRO A 372 13.87 12.28 9.74
CA PRO A 372 13.70 13.38 8.78
C PRO A 372 14.97 14.12 8.37
N THR A 373 16.03 14.16 9.19
CA THR A 373 17.23 14.96 8.87
C THR A 373 18.15 14.29 7.84
N LEU A 374 17.89 13.03 7.50
CA LEU A 374 18.45 12.33 6.34
C LEU A 374 17.76 12.70 5.00
N ARG A 375 16.81 13.65 4.99
CA ARG A 375 16.06 14.13 3.81
C ARG A 375 16.78 15.21 2.98
N ARG A 376 18.06 15.49 3.23
CA ARG A 376 18.87 16.42 2.43
C ARG A 376 19.89 15.70 1.57
#